data_AF-A0A4Y2CHD9-F1
#
_entry.id   AF-A0A4Y2CHD9-F1
#
_cell.length_a   1.000
_cell.length_b   1.000
_cell.length_c   1.000
_cell.angle_alpha   90.00
_cell.angle_beta   90.00
_cell.angle_gamma   90.00
#
_symmetry.space_group_name_H-M   'P 1'
#
loop_
_entity.id
_entity.type
_entity.pdbx_description
1 polymer ?
#
loop_
_entity_poly.entity_id
_entity_poly.type
_entity_poly.pdbx_seq_one_letter_code
_entity_poly.pdbx_strand_id
1 'polypeptide(L)'
;MSQEKFLSNDKNKQRLINMLCVKFQKEGFVVKQAQKNAGYLIIKSSLEIEKSSQCLVVVGEDIVLMVIMTSSTNSEHNFFLKPRRGETGDALYCTASLNIAPHITDNISFLHAFSGCDTTSAFFR
;
A
#
# COMPACT_ATOMS: atom_id res chain seq x y z
N MET A 1 24.46 -14.65 -6.30
CA MET A 1 23.24 -14.50 -7.14
C MET A 1 22.58 -13.20 -6.75
N SER A 2 22.31 -12.28 -7.68
CA SER A 2 21.67 -10.99 -7.34
C SER A 2 20.19 -11.17 -7.00
N GLN A 3 19.62 -10.20 -6.26
CA GLN A 3 18.19 -10.17 -5.95
C GLN A 3 17.34 -10.21 -7.22
N GLU A 4 17.69 -9.40 -8.22
CA GLU A 4 16.99 -9.36 -9.51
C GLU A 4 16.98 -10.71 -10.21
N LYS A 5 18.13 -11.41 -10.23
CA LYS A 5 18.24 -12.74 -10.83
C LYS A 5 17.43 -13.80 -10.07
N PHE A 6 17.29 -13.65 -8.75
CA PHE A 6 16.46 -14.54 -7.96
C PHE A 6 14.96 -14.29 -8.21
N LEU A 7 14.55 -13.01 -8.21
CA LEU A 7 13.16 -12.58 -8.37
C LEU A 7 12.64 -12.69 -9.81
N SER A 8 13.51 -12.76 -10.82
CA SER A 8 13.09 -13.01 -12.20
C SER A 8 12.57 -14.44 -12.42
N ASN A 9 12.87 -15.39 -11.52
CA ASN A 9 12.39 -16.76 -11.60
C ASN A 9 11.07 -16.96 -10.84
N ASP A 10 10.02 -17.39 -11.54
CA ASP A 10 8.69 -17.57 -10.95
C ASP A 10 8.64 -18.63 -9.85
N LYS A 11 9.38 -19.74 -10.00
CA LYS A 11 9.44 -20.78 -8.96
C LYS A 11 10.09 -20.26 -7.69
N ASN A 12 11.13 -19.43 -7.81
CA ASN A 12 11.80 -18.80 -6.68
C ASN A 12 10.88 -17.77 -5.99
N LYS A 13 10.19 -16.92 -6.76
CA LYS A 13 9.19 -15.99 -6.22
C LYS A 13 8.11 -16.73 -5.43
N GLN A 14 7.52 -17.77 -6.01
CA GLN A 14 6.46 -18.54 -5.34
C GLN A 14 6.97 -19.23 -4.07
N ARG A 15 8.17 -19.81 -4.10
CA ARG A 15 8.79 -20.41 -2.90
C ARG A 15 9.04 -19.37 -1.81
N LEU A 16 9.54 -18.19 -2.18
CA LEU A 16 9.77 -17.09 -1.24
C LEU A 16 8.45 -16.62 -0.62
N ILE A 17 7.41 -16.38 -1.43
CA ILE A 17 6.10 -15.97 -0.95
C ILE A 17 5.52 -17.02 0.01
N ASN A 18 5.53 -18.30 -0.37
CA ASN A 18 5.02 -19.38 0.47
C ASN A 18 5.76 -19.47 1.81
N MET A 19 7.09 -19.34 1.78
CA MET A 19 7.91 -19.36 3.00
C MET A 19 7.53 -18.21 3.94
N LEU A 20 7.37 -16.99 3.40
CA LEU A 20 6.94 -15.82 4.16
C LEU A 20 5.52 -16.01 4.73
N CYS A 21 4.57 -16.47 3.91
CA CYS A 21 3.19 -16.73 4.35
C CYS A 21 3.16 -17.69 5.54
N VAL A 22 3.88 -18.83 5.44
CA VAL A 22 3.97 -19.81 6.52
C VAL A 22 4.62 -19.20 7.76
N LYS A 23 5.67 -18.40 7.61
CA LYS A 23 6.34 -17.76 8.75
C LYS A 23 5.40 -16.79 9.47
N PHE A 24 4.75 -15.88 8.75
CA PHE A 24 3.81 -14.91 9.35
C PHE A 24 2.61 -15.59 10.01
N GLN A 25 2.04 -16.62 9.36
CA GLN A 25 0.95 -17.40 9.96
C GLN A 25 1.39 -18.09 11.27
N LYS A 26 2.63 -18.60 11.32
CA LYS A 26 3.19 -19.21 12.56
C LYS A 26 3.38 -18.20 13.68
N GLU A 27 3.67 -16.95 13.37
CA GLU A 27 3.73 -15.85 14.34
C GLU A 27 2.34 -15.29 14.70
N GLY A 28 1.25 -15.89 14.21
CA GLY A 28 -0.12 -15.51 14.54
C GLY A 28 -0.73 -14.42 13.66
N PHE A 29 -0.05 -13.99 12.59
CA PHE A 29 -0.60 -12.99 11.68
C PHE A 29 -1.61 -13.60 10.69
N VAL A 30 -2.66 -12.84 10.40
CA VAL A 30 -3.57 -13.13 9.27
C VAL A 30 -2.87 -12.76 7.98
N VAL A 31 -2.71 -13.73 7.08
CA VAL A 31 -2.03 -13.54 5.79
C VAL A 31 -3.02 -13.66 4.64
N LYS A 32 -3.08 -12.64 3.78
CA LYS A 32 -3.81 -12.66 2.51
C LYS A 32 -2.81 -12.47 1.36
N GLN A 33 -2.76 -13.42 0.42
CA GLN A 33 -1.90 -13.34 -0.77
C GLN A 33 -2.70 -12.79 -1.96
N ALA A 34 -2.16 -11.77 -2.62
CA ALA A 34 -2.78 -11.21 -3.82
C ALA A 34 -2.52 -12.09 -5.05
N GLN A 35 -3.56 -12.39 -5.84
CA GLN A 35 -3.43 -13.14 -7.08
C GLN A 35 -2.97 -12.28 -8.26
N LYS A 36 -3.29 -10.98 -8.25
CA LYS A 36 -2.99 -10.05 -9.35
C LYS A 36 -2.41 -8.74 -8.85
N ASN A 37 -3.22 -7.96 -8.11
CA ASN A 37 -2.84 -6.64 -7.63
C ASN A 37 -2.84 -6.62 -6.09
N ALA A 38 -1.65 -6.42 -5.50
CA ALA A 38 -1.47 -6.33 -4.06
C ALA A 38 -2.06 -5.04 -3.48
N GLY A 39 -1.95 -3.92 -4.19
CA GLY A 39 -2.49 -2.64 -3.74
C GLY A 39 -4.00 -2.66 -3.56
N TYR A 40 -4.74 -3.23 -4.53
CA TYR A 40 -6.18 -3.43 -4.38
C TYR A 40 -6.53 -4.26 -3.13
N LEU A 41 -5.80 -5.36 -2.89
CA LEU A 41 -6.06 -6.23 -1.75
C LEU A 41 -5.76 -5.55 -0.41
N ILE A 42 -4.71 -4.73 -0.36
CA ILE A 42 -4.35 -3.92 0.82
C ILE A 42 -5.49 -2.94 1.11
N ILE A 43 -5.89 -2.11 0.15
CA ILE A 43 -6.95 -1.11 0.34
C ILE A 43 -8.26 -1.76 0.76
N LYS A 44 -8.67 -2.84 0.08
CA LYS A 44 -9.89 -3.55 0.43
C LYS A 44 -9.84 -4.08 1.88
N SER A 45 -8.72 -4.68 2.28
CA SER A 45 -8.56 -5.21 3.64
C SER A 45 -8.51 -4.10 4.68
N SER A 46 -7.88 -2.97 4.38
CA SER A 46 -7.87 -1.77 5.21
C SER A 46 -9.28 -1.26 5.50
N LEU A 47 -10.12 -1.11 4.47
CA LEU A 47 -11.51 -0.67 4.62
C LEU A 47 -12.38 -1.65 5.41
N GLU A 48 -12.09 -2.96 5.34
CA GLU A 48 -12.75 -3.97 6.16
C GLU A 48 -12.34 -3.84 7.64
N ILE A 49 -11.05 -3.69 7.91
CA ILE A 49 -10.48 -3.62 9.27
C ILE A 49 -10.89 -2.31 9.96
N GLU A 50 -10.90 -1.20 9.23
CA GLU A 50 -11.25 0.13 9.71
C GLU A 50 -12.64 0.15 10.37
N LYS A 51 -13.63 -0.52 9.78
CA LYS A 51 -15.00 -0.57 10.31
C LYS A 51 -15.10 -1.16 11.71
N SER A 52 -14.11 -1.95 12.11
CA SER A 52 -14.04 -2.64 13.41
C SER A 52 -12.89 -2.15 14.30
N SER A 53 -12.11 -1.17 13.85
CA SER A 53 -10.87 -0.74 14.52
C SER A 53 -10.93 0.75 14.88
N GLN A 54 -10.39 1.11 16.03
CA GLN A 54 -10.27 2.51 16.45
C GLN A 54 -9.14 3.25 15.72
N CYS A 55 -8.14 2.52 15.22
CA CYS A 55 -6.98 3.05 14.54
C CYS A 55 -6.48 2.03 13.51
N LEU A 56 -6.10 2.51 12.32
CA LEU A 56 -5.54 1.69 11.26
C LEU A 56 -4.19 2.27 10.84
N VAL A 57 -3.17 1.41 10.74
CA VAL A 57 -1.87 1.77 10.19
C VAL A 57 -1.57 0.87 8.99
N VAL A 58 -1.39 1.46 7.82
CA VAL A 58 -0.90 0.75 6.63
C VAL A 58 0.57 1.03 6.45
N VAL A 59 1.37 -0.04 6.35
CA VAL A 59 2.81 0.05 6.18
C VAL A 59 3.18 -0.24 4.73
N GLY A 60 3.90 0.66 4.08
CA GLY A 60 4.35 0.45 2.70
C GLY A 60 5.25 1.57 2.17
N GLU A 61 6.04 1.27 1.13
CA GLU A 61 6.88 2.27 0.47
C GLU A 61 6.12 3.05 -0.64
N ASP A 62 5.07 2.44 -1.19
CA ASP A 62 4.32 2.93 -2.35
C ASP A 62 3.33 4.04 -1.96
N ILE A 63 3.58 5.24 -2.47
CA ILE A 63 2.78 6.45 -2.22
C ILE A 63 1.37 6.32 -2.83
N VAL A 64 1.21 5.51 -3.88
CA VAL A 64 -0.09 5.28 -4.52
C VAL A 64 -1.09 4.68 -3.54
N LEU A 65 -0.64 3.81 -2.62
CA LEU A 65 -1.49 3.24 -1.58
C LEU A 65 -2.01 4.31 -0.62
N MET A 66 -1.16 5.27 -0.25
CA MET A 66 -1.55 6.39 0.62
C MET A 66 -2.58 7.30 -0.06
N VAL A 67 -2.41 7.59 -1.36
CA VAL A 67 -3.35 8.37 -2.15
C VAL A 67 -4.72 7.70 -2.23
N ILE A 68 -4.76 6.41 -2.56
CA ILE A 68 -6.01 5.66 -2.66
C ILE A 68 -6.70 5.53 -1.30
N MET A 69 -5.95 5.34 -0.21
CA MET A 69 -6.54 5.33 1.12
C MET A 69 -7.20 6.68 1.46
N THR A 70 -6.53 7.78 1.16
CA THR A 70 -7.05 9.13 1.45
C THR A 70 -8.36 9.40 0.71
N SER A 71 -8.51 8.93 -0.53
CA SER A 71 -9.78 9.06 -1.26
C SER A 71 -10.86 8.06 -0.83
N SER A 72 -10.48 6.96 -0.17
CA SER A 72 -11.41 5.90 0.22
C SER A 72 -11.99 6.05 1.62
N THR A 73 -11.34 6.84 2.48
CA THR A 73 -11.74 7.04 3.87
C THR A 73 -11.35 8.44 4.37
N ASN A 74 -12.22 9.04 5.18
CA ASN A 74 -12.02 10.34 5.83
C ASN A 74 -11.73 10.21 7.34
N SER A 75 -11.31 9.03 7.82
CA SER A 75 -11.04 8.83 9.24
C SER A 75 -9.74 9.51 9.68
N GLU A 76 -9.81 10.28 10.76
CA GLU A 76 -8.65 10.93 11.41
C GLU A 76 -7.70 9.93 12.09
N HIS A 77 -8.11 8.66 12.21
CA HIS A 77 -7.33 7.61 12.88
C HIS A 77 -6.69 6.63 11.91
N ASN A 78 -6.60 7.00 10.64
CA ASN A 78 -5.94 6.20 9.61
C ASN A 78 -4.57 6.80 9.27
N PHE A 79 -3.54 5.98 9.40
CA PHE A 79 -2.15 6.38 9.18
C PHE A 79 -1.49 5.53 8.10
N PHE A 80 -0.58 6.14 7.36
CA PHE A 80 0.33 5.46 6.45
C PHE A 80 1.76 5.58 6.99
N LEU A 81 2.37 4.45 7.34
CA LEU A 81 3.76 4.36 7.75
C LEU A 81 4.60 4.00 6.53
N LYS A 82 5.50 4.89 6.14
CA LYS A 82 6.51 4.65 5.12
C LYS A 82 7.83 4.28 5.77
N PRO A 83 8.24 3.01 5.73
CA PRO A 83 9.57 2.62 6.16
C PRO A 83 10.60 3.30 5.27
N ARG A 84 11.60 3.97 5.85
CA ARG A 84 12.71 4.55 5.08
C ARG A 84 13.90 3.60 5.07
N ARG A 85 14.61 3.54 3.94
CA ARG A 85 15.89 2.84 3.84
C ARG A 85 17.02 3.76 4.30
N GLY A 86 17.88 3.28 5.20
CA GLY A 86 19.08 3.99 5.65
C GLY A 86 18.96 4.59 7.05
N GLU A 87 19.72 5.65 7.34
CA GLU A 87 19.81 6.29 8.67
C GLU A 87 18.65 7.22 8.99
N THR A 88 17.76 7.48 8.03
CA THR A 88 16.60 8.36 8.24
C THR A 88 15.45 7.55 8.82
N GLY A 89 14.87 8.02 9.93
CA GLY A 89 13.74 7.35 10.58
C GLY A 89 12.49 7.23 9.68
N ASP A 90 11.62 6.31 10.07
CA ASP A 90 10.34 6.07 9.39
C ASP A 90 9.47 7.34 9.34
N ALA A 91 8.69 7.48 8.28
CA ALA A 91 7.77 8.59 8.10
C ALA A 91 6.33 8.13 8.31
N LEU A 92 5.62 8.74 9.26
CA LEU A 92 4.21 8.48 9.52
C LEU A 92 3.36 9.63 8.98
N TYR A 93 2.39 9.30 8.13
CA TYR A 93 1.47 10.25 7.51
C TYR A 93 0.06 10.00 8.01
N CYS A 94 -0.60 11.03 8.53
CA CYS A 94 -2.02 10.97 8.82
C CYS A 94 -2.79 11.14 7.49
N THR A 95 -3.67 10.21 7.15
CA THR A 95 -4.44 10.30 5.89
C THR A 95 -5.38 11.51 5.89
N ALA A 96 -5.98 11.88 7.02
CA ALA A 96 -6.79 13.09 7.12
C ALA A 96 -6.01 14.39 6.84
N SER A 97 -4.69 14.40 7.08
CA SER A 97 -3.86 15.58 6.77
C SER A 97 -3.68 15.84 5.28
N LEU A 98 -3.91 14.82 4.44
CA LEU A 98 -3.90 14.92 2.98
C LEU A 98 -5.24 15.42 2.42
N ASN A 99 -6.28 15.49 3.25
CA ASN A 99 -7.58 16.09 2.91
C ASN A 99 -7.52 17.63 2.96
N ILE A 100 -6.49 18.22 2.33
CA ILE A 100 -6.21 19.66 2.33
C ILE A 100 -7.39 20.44 1.76
N ALA A 101 -8.13 19.84 0.82
CA ALA A 101 -9.44 20.31 0.41
C ALA A 101 -10.29 19.14 -0.10
N PRO A 102 -11.61 19.09 0.20
CA PRO A 102 -12.50 18.02 -0.24
C PRO A 102 -12.45 17.77 -1.76
N HIS A 103 -12.39 18.84 -2.55
CA HIS A 103 -12.29 18.76 -4.00
C HIS A 103 -10.98 18.14 -4.50
N ILE A 104 -9.87 18.21 -3.74
CA ILE A 104 -8.62 17.54 -4.10
C ILE A 104 -8.78 16.04 -3.84
N THR A 105 -9.32 15.67 -2.68
CA THR A 105 -9.53 14.28 -2.27
C THR A 105 -10.47 13.53 -3.21
N ASP A 106 -11.57 14.17 -3.64
CA ASP A 106 -12.51 13.59 -4.60
C ASP A 106 -11.87 13.33 -5.98
N ASN A 107 -10.88 14.16 -6.34
CA ASN A 107 -10.23 14.10 -7.65
C ASN A 107 -8.84 13.46 -7.61
N ILE A 108 -8.29 13.11 -6.45
CA ILE A 108 -6.89 12.70 -6.34
C ILE A 108 -6.61 11.39 -7.10
N SER A 109 -7.57 10.47 -7.11
CA SER A 109 -7.47 9.23 -7.89
C SER A 109 -7.49 9.51 -9.39
N PHE A 110 -8.29 10.50 -9.83
CA PHE A 110 -8.31 10.95 -11.23
C PHE A 110 -7.00 11.65 -11.60
N LEU A 111 -6.54 12.60 -10.77
CA LEU A 111 -5.28 13.30 -10.98
C LEU A 111 -4.09 12.35 -11.06
N HIS A 112 -4.06 11.33 -10.19
CA HIS A 112 -3.02 10.31 -10.20
C HIS A 112 -3.04 9.45 -11.47
N ALA A 113 -4.22 9.00 -11.90
CA ALA A 113 -4.35 8.27 -13.16
C ALA A 113 -3.98 9.15 -14.38
N PHE A 114 -4.34 10.43 -14.33
CA PHE A 114 -4.07 11.41 -15.38
C PHE A 114 -2.56 11.76 -15.49
N SER A 115 -1.89 11.93 -14.35
CA SER A 115 -0.46 12.24 -14.26
C SER A 115 0.44 11.05 -14.62
N GLY A 116 -0.12 9.85 -14.74
CA GLY A 116 0.60 8.60 -14.90
C GLY A 116 0.93 7.94 -13.57
N CYS A 117 0.70 6.63 -13.51
CA CYS A 117 1.09 5.72 -12.42
C CYS A 117 2.03 4.65 -13.01
N ASP A 118 2.70 3.85 -12.18
CA ASP A 118 3.62 2.77 -12.57
C ASP A 118 3.05 1.81 -13.64
N THR A 119 1.72 1.76 -13.80
CA THR A 119 1.00 0.91 -14.76
C THR A 119 0.27 1.66 -15.88
N THR A 120 0.28 3.01 -15.90
CA THR A 120 -0.47 3.83 -16.85
C THR A 120 0.39 4.97 -17.42
N SER A 121 0.39 5.07 -18.76
CA SER A 121 1.06 6.15 -19.49
C SER A 121 0.46 7.51 -19.09
N ALA A 122 1.32 8.48 -18.74
CA ALA A 122 0.90 9.86 -18.50
C ALA A 122 0.42 10.51 -19.81
N PHE A 123 -0.64 11.32 -19.75
CA PHE A 123 -1.20 12.00 -20.93
C PHE A 123 -0.24 13.06 -21.53
N PHE A 124 0.66 13.58 -20.70
CA PHE A 124 1.74 14.47 -21.12
C PHE A 124 3.08 13.84 -20.70
N ARG A 125 3.90 13.50 -21.69
CA ARG A 125 5.29 13.09 -21.51
C ARG A 125 6.16 13.81 -22.53
#